data_AF-A0A2M9JWZ5-F1
#
_entry.id   AF-A0A2M9JWZ5-F1
#
_cell.length_a   1.000
_cell.length_b   1.000
_cell.length_c   1.000
_cell.angle_alpha   90.00
_cell.angle_beta   90.00
_cell.angle_gamma   90.00
#
_symmetry.space_group_name_H-M   'P 1'
#
loop_
_entity.id
_entity.type
_entity.pdbx_description
1 polymer ?
#
loop_
_entity_poly.entity_id
_entity_poly.type
_entity_poly.pdbx_seq_one_letter_code
_entity_poly.pdbx_strand_id
1 'polypeptide(L)'
;MVHHHKSNRAVEGNPDDRRGMPLRPNVDALERRTQEDLRDVGLRVKKPERPAKQYEEIQREVDREVDSGEMPSGKMSRAERQAFPPTRYDT
;
A
#
# COMPACT_ATOMS: atom_id res chain seq x y z
N MET A 1 -19.54 -23.34 -39.37
CA MET A 1 -20.07 -22.86 -38.07
C MET A 1 -19.66 -21.41 -37.94
N VAL A 2 -20.60 -20.48 -38.06
CA VAL A 2 -20.30 -19.04 -38.05
C VAL A 2 -20.41 -18.58 -36.60
N HIS A 3 -19.28 -18.19 -36.00
CA HIS A 3 -19.25 -17.69 -34.63
C HIS A 3 -19.87 -16.30 -34.58
N HIS A 4 -21.12 -16.21 -34.13
CA HIS A 4 -21.83 -14.96 -33.87
C HIS A 4 -21.49 -14.40 -32.49
N HIS A 5 -20.26 -13.91 -32.30
CA HIS A 5 -19.95 -13.11 -31.11
C HIS A 5 -19.94 -11.64 -31.53
N LYS A 6 -21.02 -10.92 -31.18
CA LYS A 6 -21.00 -9.44 -31.22
C LYS A 6 -20.07 -9.00 -30.11
N SER A 7 -18.95 -8.36 -30.46
CA SER A 7 -18.07 -7.76 -29.46
C SER A 7 -18.80 -6.61 -28.78
N ASN A 8 -19.11 -6.76 -27.49
CA ASN A 8 -19.70 -5.70 -26.69
C ASN A 8 -18.59 -4.73 -26.26
N ARG A 9 -18.01 -4.04 -27.25
CA ARG A 9 -16.98 -3.03 -27.05
C ARG A 9 -17.45 -1.85 -26.19
N ALA A 10 -18.77 -1.69 -26.02
CA ALA A 10 -19.39 -0.73 -25.12
C ALA A 10 -19.30 -1.12 -23.62
N VAL A 11 -19.03 -2.39 -23.31
CA VAL A 11 -18.84 -2.92 -21.94
C VAL A 11 -17.37 -3.19 -21.64
N GLU A 12 -16.55 -3.37 -22.68
CA GLU A 12 -15.09 -3.42 -22.58
C GLU A 12 -14.57 -2.02 -22.26
N GLY A 13 -14.74 -1.59 -21.01
CA GLY A 13 -14.07 -0.42 -20.47
C GLY A 13 -12.55 -0.53 -20.64
N ASN A 14 -11.88 0.61 -20.51
CA ASN A 14 -10.43 0.72 -20.60
C ASN A 14 -9.75 -0.41 -19.80
N PRO A 15 -8.94 -1.29 -20.42
CA PRO A 15 -8.22 -2.34 -19.70
C PRO A 15 -7.09 -1.67 -18.90
N ASP A 16 -7.46 -1.06 -17.78
CA ASP A 16 -6.51 -0.82 -16.70
C ASP A 16 -6.17 -2.20 -16.13
N ASP A 17 -4.88 -2.56 -16.13
CA ASP A 17 -4.31 -3.92 -16.01
C ASP A 17 -4.55 -4.63 -14.65
N ARG A 18 -5.63 -4.30 -13.94
CA ARG A 18 -5.99 -4.88 -12.65
C ARG A 18 -7.19 -5.80 -12.82
N ARG A 19 -6.90 -7.07 -13.14
CA ARG A 19 -7.90 -8.15 -13.20
C ARG A 19 -8.77 -8.16 -11.94
N GLY A 20 -10.01 -7.69 -12.05
CA GLY A 20 -11.08 -7.84 -11.07
C GLY A 20 -10.95 -7.06 -9.75
N MET A 21 -9.93 -6.22 -9.57
CA MET A 21 -9.78 -5.42 -8.35
C MET A 21 -10.36 -4.01 -8.55
N PRO A 22 -11.08 -3.45 -7.55
CA PRO A 22 -11.48 -2.05 -7.59
C PRO A 22 -10.28 -1.13 -7.82
N LEU A 23 -10.52 -0.03 -8.52
CA LEU A 23 -9.51 1.01 -8.68
C LEU A 23 -9.04 1.47 -7.31
N ARG A 24 -7.72 1.66 -7.16
CA ARG A 24 -7.18 2.26 -5.94
C ARG A 24 -7.76 3.68 -5.82
N PRO A 25 -8.22 4.11 -4.64
CA PRO A 25 -8.63 5.49 -4.43
C PRO A 25 -7.52 6.47 -4.83
N ASN A 26 -7.91 7.61 -5.38
CA ASN A 26 -6.97 8.69 -5.66
C ASN A 26 -6.50 9.30 -4.32
N VAL A 27 -5.23 9.10 -4.00
CA VAL A 27 -4.63 9.54 -2.73
C VAL A 27 -4.68 11.06 -2.57
N ASP A 28 -4.39 11.80 -3.64
CA ASP A 28 -4.40 13.28 -3.62
C ASP A 28 -5.81 13.83 -3.38
N ALA A 29 -6.83 13.19 -3.97
CA ALA A 29 -8.21 13.56 -3.76
C ALA A 29 -8.68 13.27 -2.32
N LEU A 30 -8.25 12.13 -1.77
CA LEU A 30 -8.56 11.74 -0.40
C LEU A 30 -7.91 12.68 0.63
N GLU A 31 -6.65 13.05 0.40
CA GLU A 31 -5.92 14.00 1.25
C GLU A 31 -6.58 15.38 1.23
N ARG A 32 -6.97 15.87 0.04
CA ARG A 32 -7.69 17.14 -0.09
C ARG A 32 -8.99 17.16 0.71
N ARG A 33 -9.81 16.11 0.59
CA ARG A 33 -11.07 15.98 1.35
C ARG A 33 -10.80 15.98 2.86
N THR A 34 -9.77 15.27 3.30
CA THR A 34 -9.38 15.24 4.71
C THR A 34 -8.99 16.64 5.21
N GLN A 35 -8.28 17.42 4.41
CA GLN A 35 -7.94 18.79 4.77
C GLN A 35 -9.17 19.71 4.84
N GLU A 36 -10.14 19.53 3.93
CA GLU A 36 -11.42 20.27 3.94
C GLU A 36 -12.22 19.95 5.21
N ASP A 37 -12.41 18.66 5.51
CA ASP A 37 -13.13 18.21 6.72
C ASP A 37 -12.50 18.80 8.00
N LEU A 38 -11.16 18.82 8.07
CA LEU A 38 -10.44 19.41 9.20
C LEU A 38 -10.66 20.92 9.33
N ARG A 39 -10.76 21.66 8.21
CA ARG A 39 -11.07 23.11 8.23
C ARG A 39 -12.48 23.34 8.75
N ASP A 40 -13.44 22.54 8.31
CA ASP A 40 -14.84 22.68 8.67
C ASP A 40 -15.06 22.48 10.18
N VAL A 41 -14.29 21.57 10.80
CA VAL A 41 -14.32 21.36 12.26
C VAL A 41 -13.37 22.27 13.04
N GLY A 42 -12.73 23.25 12.39
CA GLY A 42 -11.83 24.22 13.04
C GLY A 42 -10.50 23.64 13.52
N LEU A 43 -10.11 22.46 13.03
CA LEU A 43 -8.82 21.85 13.34
C LEU A 43 -7.71 22.45 12.46
N ARG A 44 -6.54 22.66 13.07
CA ARG A 44 -5.38 23.20 12.35
C ARG A 44 -4.93 22.20 11.29
N VAL A 45 -5.15 22.54 10.02
CA VAL A 45 -4.59 21.80 8.88
C VAL A 45 -3.10 22.07 8.83
N LYS A 46 -2.28 21.10 9.25
CA LYS A 46 -0.84 21.13 8.97
C LYS A 46 -0.66 21.02 7.45
N LYS A 47 0.26 21.81 6.88
CA LYS A 47 0.67 21.59 5.49
C LYS A 47 1.08 20.12 5.36
N PRO A 48 0.66 19.42 4.30
CA PRO A 48 1.12 18.06 4.10
C PRO A 48 2.63 18.10 3.96
N GLU A 49 3.33 17.61 4.99
CA GLU A 49 4.72 17.26 4.84
C GLU A 49 4.75 16.23 3.72
N ARG A 50 5.63 16.43 2.73
CA ARG A 50 5.72 15.50 1.61
C ARG A 50 5.87 14.09 2.19
N PRO A 51 4.96 13.15 1.92
CA PRO A 51 4.95 11.84 2.59
C PRO A 51 6.29 11.11 2.43
N ALA A 52 7.01 11.37 1.33
CA ALA A 52 8.37 10.90 1.10
C ALA A 52 9.38 11.35 2.19
N LYS A 53 9.32 12.59 2.69
CA LYS A 53 10.26 13.08 3.71
C LYS A 53 10.05 12.43 5.07
N GLN A 54 8.79 12.25 5.47
CA GLN A 54 8.46 11.56 6.71
C GLN A 54 8.89 10.09 6.65
N TYR A 55 8.65 9.44 5.52
CA TYR A 55 9.10 8.06 5.30
C TYR A 55 10.63 7.95 5.34
N GLU A 56 11.36 8.88 4.70
CA GLU A 56 12.82 8.92 4.73
C GLU A 56 13.37 9.14 6.15
N GLU A 57 12.75 10.00 6.93
CA GLU A 57 13.15 10.27 8.32
C GLU A 57 12.93 9.04 9.21
N ILE A 58 11.75 8.42 9.12
CA ILE A 58 11.43 7.19 9.83
C ILE A 58 12.39 6.07 9.43
N GLN A 59 12.68 5.91 8.13
CA GLN A 59 13.59 4.87 7.66
C GLN A 59 15.00 5.05 8.25
N ARG A 60 15.49 6.28 8.34
CA ARG A 60 16.81 6.56 8.94
C ARG A 60 16.87 6.27 10.44
N GLU A 61 15.77 6.50 11.15
CA GLU A 61 15.67 6.13 12.56
C GLU A 61 15.68 4.61 12.74
N VAL A 62 14.87 3.89 11.95
CA VAL A 62 14.86 2.42 11.93
C VAL A 62 16.25 1.86 11.63
N ASP A 63 16.94 2.38 10.61
CA ASP A 63 18.28 1.91 10.25
C ASP A 63 19.27 2.11 11.42
N ARG A 64 19.20 3.24 12.12
CA ARG A 64 20.02 3.50 13.32
C ARG A 64 19.72 2.54 14.46
N GLU A 65 18.44 2.27 14.74
CA GLU A 65 18.04 1.34 15.79
C GLU A 65 18.48 -0.10 15.48
N VAL A 66 18.45 -0.50 14.21
CA VAL A 66 18.97 -1.79 13.74
C VAL A 66 20.49 -1.86 13.90
N ASP A 67 21.21 -0.83 13.49
CA ASP A 67 22.68 -0.77 13.57
C ASP A 67 23.19 -0.74 15.03
N SER A 68 22.48 -0.04 15.91
CA SER A 68 22.76 0.00 17.36
C SER A 68 22.33 -1.27 18.10
N GLY A 69 21.50 -2.11 17.48
CA GLY A 69 20.94 -3.32 18.09
C GLY A 69 19.79 -3.05 19.06
N GLU A 70 19.27 -1.83 19.11
CA GLU A 70 18.05 -1.47 19.87
C GLU A 70 16.81 -2.11 19.25
N MET A 71 16.76 -2.21 17.91
CA MET A 71 15.71 -2.93 17.20
C MET A 71 16.15 -4.37 16.88
N PRO A 72 15.36 -5.39 17.25
CA PRO A 72 15.66 -6.78 16.91
C PRO A 72 15.53 -6.99 15.40
N SER A 73 16.66 -7.08 14.70
CA SER A 73 16.70 -7.55 13.32
C SER A 73 16.74 -9.08 13.30
N GLY A 74 15.96 -9.68 12.38
CA GLY A 74 15.92 -11.14 12.27
C GLY A 74 17.29 -11.70 11.90
N LYS A 75 17.87 -12.54 12.77
CA LYS A 75 19.19 -13.17 12.56
C LYS A 75 19.28 -14.08 11.33
N MET A 76 18.13 -14.51 10.81
CA MET A 76 18.03 -15.42 9.68
C MET A 76 17.47 -14.72 8.46
N SER A 77 18.09 -14.98 7.31
CA SER A 77 17.62 -14.58 6.00
C SER A 77 16.27 -15.26 5.67
N ARG A 78 15.54 -14.74 4.69
CA ARG A 78 14.25 -15.32 4.27
C ARG A 78 14.36 -16.80 3.88
N ALA A 79 15.49 -17.23 3.34
CA ALA A 79 15.73 -18.61 2.90
C ALA A 79 15.98 -19.58 4.06
N GLU A 80 16.51 -19.09 5.19
CA GLU A 80 16.80 -19.89 6.38
C GLU A 80 15.61 -20.01 7.34
N ARG A 81 14.59 -19.17 7.16
CA ARG A 81 13.38 -19.18 7.97
C ARG A 81 12.51 -20.39 7.60
N GLN A 82 11.88 -21.02 8.59
CA GLN A 82 10.82 -21.99 8.34
C GLN A 82 9.70 -21.33 7.51
N ALA A 83 9.18 -22.07 6.54
CA ALA A 83 8.07 -21.59 5.72
C ALA A 83 6.85 -21.29 6.61
N PHE A 84 6.21 -20.14 6.40
CA PHE A 84 4.98 -19.77 7.10
C PHE A 84 3.83 -19.58 6.10
N PRO A 85 2.66 -20.21 6.31
CA PRO A 85 2.39 -21.20 7.36
C PRO A 85 3.23 -22.50 7.18
N PRO A 86 3.49 -23.25 8.25
CA PRO A 86 4.19 -24.52 8.13
C PRO A 86 3.39 -25.47 7.24
N THR A 87 4.09 -26.26 6.43
CA THR A 87 3.46 -27.23 5.51
C THR A 87 2.74 -28.36 6.25
N ARG A 88 3.04 -28.56 7.54
CA ARG A 88 2.37 -29.48 8.45
C ARG A 88 2.18 -28.78 9.79
N TYR A 89 0.98 -28.90 10.35
CA TYR A 89 0.70 -28.56 11.72
C TYR A 89 0.74 -29.86 12.52
N ASP A 90 1.59 -29.93 13.54
CA ASP A 90 1.54 -31.03 14.50
C ASP A 90 0.26 -30.83 15.34
N THR A 91 -0.63 -31.82 15.30
CA THR A 91 -1.91 -31.88 16.05
C THR A 91 -1.72 -32.46 17.43
#